data_AF-A0A6M2D0X5-F1
#
_entry.id   AF-A0A6M2D0X5-F1
#
_cell.length_a   1.000
_cell.length_b   1.000
_cell.length_c   1.000
_cell.angle_alpha   90.00
_cell.angle_beta   90.00
_cell.angle_gamma   90.00
#
_symmetry.space_group_name_H-M   'P 1'
#
loop_
_entity.id
_entity.type
_entity.pdbx_description
1 polymer ?
#
loop_
_entity_poly.entity_id
_entity_poly.type
_entity_poly.pdbx_seq_one_letter_code
_entity_poly.pdbx_strand_id
1 'polypeptide(L)' 'HLAAHCRECGCHPLFQDTEVVFRSNNKLTRELTEAFHIRKRGDQCVSQPSVLLHDKEFGFLEYVPR' A
#
# COMPACT_ATOMS: atom_id res chain seq x y z
N HIS A 1 6.63 1.39 -12.36
CA HIS A 1 5.39 1.80 -13.03
C HIS A 1 5.20 3.32 -13.00
N LEU A 2 5.08 3.96 -11.83
CA LEU A 2 4.83 5.41 -11.73
C LEU A 2 5.83 6.31 -12.48
N ALA A 3 7.14 6.11 -12.26
CA ALA A 3 8.16 6.94 -12.90
C ALA A 3 8.16 6.82 -14.44
N ALA A 4 7.81 5.65 -14.99
CA ALA A 4 7.68 5.46 -16.43
C ALA A 4 6.43 6.17 -16.96
N HIS A 5 5.28 6.01 -16.28
CA HIS A 5 4.03 6.71 -16.63
C HIS A 5 4.21 8.23 -16.66
N CYS A 6 4.81 8.83 -15.64
CA CYS A 6 5.04 10.28 -15.60
C CYS A 6 5.90 10.77 -16.78
N ARG A 7 6.90 9.97 -17.20
CA ARG A 7 7.74 10.30 -18.35
C ARG A 7 6.96 10.28 -19.67
N GLU A 8 6.12 9.27 -19.86
CA GLU A 8 5.37 9.08 -21.11
C GLU A 8 4.16 10.02 -21.21
N CYS A 9 3.47 10.25 -20.09
CA CYS A 9 2.27 11.10 -20.03
C CYS A 9 2.62 12.60 -19.91
N GLY A 10 3.80 12.94 -19.37
CA GLY A 10 4.18 14.31 -19.03
C GLY A 10 3.52 14.83 -17.74
N CYS A 11 2.84 13.95 -16.99
CA CYS A 11 2.26 14.28 -15.69
C CYS A 11 3.31 14.18 -14.57
N HIS A 12 2.99 14.77 -13.42
CA HIS A 12 3.86 14.74 -12.24
C HIS A 12 3.08 14.17 -11.04
N PRO A 13 3.73 13.40 -10.15
CA PRO A 13 3.08 12.91 -8.94
C PRO A 13 2.82 14.08 -7.98
N LEU A 14 1.58 14.19 -7.50
CA LEU A 14 1.15 15.24 -6.57
C LEU A 14 1.44 14.83 -5.12
N PHE A 15 2.71 14.84 -4.72
CA PHE A 15 3.11 14.40 -3.37
C PHE A 15 2.42 15.19 -2.24
N GLN A 16 2.15 16.47 -2.46
CA GLN A 16 1.44 17.34 -1.50
C GLN A 16 -0.01 16.91 -1.21
N ASP A 17 -0.64 16.17 -2.13
CA ASP A 17 -1.98 15.59 -1.98
C ASP A 17 -1.93 14.09 -1.63
N THR A 18 -0.82 13.62 -1.04
CA THR A 18 -0.69 12.23 -0.57
C THR A 18 -0.73 12.14 0.95
N GLU A 19 -1.45 11.14 1.45
CA GLU A 19 -1.45 10.80 2.87
C GLU A 19 -0.45 9.66 3.14
N VAL A 20 0.40 9.84 4.14
CA VAL A 20 1.29 8.77 4.61
C VAL A 20 0.49 7.85 5.52
N VAL A 21 0.08 6.71 4.98
CA VAL A 21 -0.77 5.73 5.67
C VAL A 21 -0.07 5.09 6.89
N PHE A 22 1.25 4.90 6.84
CA PHE A 22 2.01 4.29 7.94
C PHE A 22 3.52 4.61 7.85
N ARG A 23 4.19 4.70 9.00
CA ARG A 23 5.66 4.87 9.11
C ARG A 23 6.24 3.85 10.09
N SER A 24 7.30 3.15 9.70
CA SER A 24 8.09 2.28 10.58
C SER A 24 9.52 2.16 10.07
N ASN A 25 10.49 2.04 10.98
CA ASN A 25 11.89 1.77 10.63
C ASN A 25 12.13 0.30 10.27
N ASN A 26 11.19 -0.59 10.62
CA ASN A 26 11.28 -2.00 10.27
C ASN A 26 10.70 -2.26 8.87
N LYS A 27 11.52 -2.84 7.99
CA LYS A 27 11.15 -3.16 6.61
C LYS A 27 9.95 -4.10 6.54
N LEU A 28 9.98 -5.22 7.27
CA LEU A 28 8.92 -6.22 7.25
C LEU A 28 7.59 -5.62 7.72
N THR A 29 7.60 -4.80 8.77
CA THR A 29 6.38 -4.12 9.23
C THR A 29 5.79 -3.23 8.13
N ARG A 30 6.62 -2.48 7.41
CA ARG A 30 6.14 -1.64 6.29
C ARG A 30 5.54 -2.49 5.17
N GLU A 31 6.20 -3.57 4.80
CA GLU A 31 5.74 -4.46 3.72
C GLU A 31 4.41 -5.15 4.09
N LEU A 32 4.25 -5.60 5.34
CA LEU A 32 2.99 -6.16 5.83
C LEU A 32 1.86 -5.12 5.84
N THR A 33 2.14 -3.90 6.32
CA THR A 33 1.15 -2.81 6.31
C THR A 33 0.78 -2.39 4.89
N GLU A 34 1.75 -2.29 3.97
CA GLU A 34 1.51 -2.04 2.55
C GLU A 34 0.61 -3.12 1.95
N ALA A 35 0.93 -4.39 2.15
CA ALA A 35 0.14 -5.51 1.66
C ALA A 35 -1.30 -5.49 2.19
N PHE A 36 -1.47 -5.18 3.48
CA PHE A 36 -2.77 -5.01 4.09
C PHE A 36 -3.58 -3.89 3.43
N HIS A 37 -3.02 -2.69 3.28
CA HIS A 37 -3.74 -1.56 2.70
C HIS A 37 -4.02 -1.71 1.19
N ILE A 38 -3.11 -2.30 0.43
CA ILE A 38 -3.34 -2.63 -0.98
C ILE A 38 -4.49 -3.62 -1.09
N ARG A 39 -4.43 -4.76 -0.36
CA ARG A 39 -5.48 -5.78 -0.37
C ARG A 39 -6.83 -5.22 0.09
N LYS A 40 -6.85 -4.37 1.12
CA LYS A 40 -8.06 -3.72 1.64
C LYS A 40 -8.71 -2.75 0.65
N ARG A 41 -7.93 -2.09 -0.20
CA ARG A 41 -8.43 -1.14 -1.22
C ARG A 41 -8.85 -1.83 -2.52
N GLY A 42 -8.41 -3.08 -2.76
CA GLY A 42 -8.79 -3.86 -3.94
C GLY A 42 -8.53 -3.11 -5.24
N ASP A 43 -9.54 -3.06 -6.11
CA ASP A 43 -9.46 -2.42 -7.44
C ASP A 43 -9.20 -0.90 -7.39
N GLN A 44 -9.36 -0.26 -6.23
CA GLN A 44 -9.01 1.15 -6.06
C GLN A 44 -7.49 1.37 -5.91
N CYS A 45 -6.71 0.29 -5.81
CA CYS A 45 -5.26 0.35 -5.70
C CYS A 45 -4.59 -0.35 -6.89
N VAL A 46 -3.86 0.42 -7.69
CA VAL A 46 -3.08 -0.11 -8.83
C VAL A 46 -1.76 -0.75 -8.42
N SER A 47 -1.41 -0.70 -7.13
CA SER A 47 -0.13 -1.19 -6.63
C SER A 47 -0.20 -2.69 -6.37
N GLN A 48 0.93 -3.38 -6.57
CA GLN A 48 1.10 -4.78 -6.21
C GLN A 48 1.98 -4.86 -4.95
N PRO A 49 1.60 -5.64 -3.93
CA PRO A 49 2.37 -5.70 -2.70
C PRO A 49 3.64 -6.54 -2.88
N SER A 50 4.68 -6.20 -2.12
CA SER A 50 5.95 -6.96 -2.11
C SER A 50 5.85 -8.31 -1.39
N VAL A 51 4.83 -8.47 -0.53
CA VAL A 51 4.51 -9.69 0.21
C VAL A 51 3.02 -9.97 0.10
N LEU A 52 2.63 -11.26 0.13
CA LEU A 52 1.23 -11.66 0.13
C LEU A 52 0.80 -12.05 1.54
N LEU A 53 -0.32 -11.52 1.99
CA LEU A 53 -0.95 -11.92 3.26
C LEU A 53 -1.90 -13.08 3.01
N HIS A 54 -1.78 -14.13 3.83
CA HIS A 54 -2.79 -15.18 3.93
C HIS A 54 -4.09 -14.61 4.53
N ASP A 55 -5.23 -15.26 4.28
CA ASP A 55 -6.54 -14.76 4.73
C ASP A 55 -6.62 -14.59 6.25
N LYS A 56 -5.94 -15.47 6.99
CA LYS A 56 -5.87 -15.40 8.46
C LYS A 56 -5.04 -14.20 8.95
N GLU A 57 -3.95 -13.87 8.25
CA GLU A 57 -3.10 -12.72 8.58
C GLU A 57 -3.84 -11.42 8.26
N PHE A 58 -4.52 -11.37 7.11
CA PHE A 58 -5.37 -10.24 6.76
C PHE A 58 -6.48 -10.02 7.79
N GLY A 59 -7.20 -11.10 8.14
CA GLY A 59 -8.27 -11.03 9.16
C GLY A 59 -7.75 -10.62 10.54
N PHE A 60 -6.54 -11.04 10.92
CA PHE A 60 -5.90 -10.59 12.17
C PHE A 60 -5.63 -9.08 12.17
N LEU A 61 -5.13 -8.54 11.05
CA LEU A 61 -4.83 -7.11 10.93
C LEU A 61 -6.09 -6.23 10.78
N GLU A 62 -7.18 -6.78 10.24
CA GLU A 62 -8.47 -6.07 10.13
C GLU A 62 -9.20 -5.96 11.47
N TYR A 63 -8.93 -6.88 12.39
CA TYR A 63 -9.60 -6.92 13.68
C TYR A 63 -9.25 -5.70 14.54
N VAL A 64 -10.26 -4.86 14.82
CA VAL A 64 -10.20 -3.81 15.83
C VAL A 64 -10.92 -4.33 17.08
N PRO A 65 -10.21 -4.63 18.19
CA PRO A 65 -10.87 -4.97 19.45
C PRO A 65 -11.74 -3.79 19.90
N ARG A 66 -12.98 -4.08 20.32
CA ARG A 66 -13.89 -3.09 20.91
C ARG A 66 -13.43 -2.67 22.30
#